data_AF-A0A967TM36-F1
#
_entry.id   AF-A0A967TM36-F1
#
_cell.length_a   1.000
_cell.length_b   1.000
_cell.length_c   1.000
_cell.angle_alpha   90.00
_cell.angle_beta   90.00
_cell.angle_gamma   90.00
#
_symmetry.space_group_name_H-M   'P 1'
#
loop_
_entity.id
_entity.type
_entity.pdbx_description
1 polymer ?
#
loop_
_entity_poly.entity_id
_entity_poly.type
_entity_poly.pdbx_seq_one_letter_code
_entity_poly.pdbx_strand_id
1 'polypeptide(L)'
;METIDSKHPFTEAYAKEYSIDGINWQPIPEGVTVRASRFALILDEISPGDLDIDLATYTVPIGPSEGKNAADYVAGRVDKACLQKSEAGIVHKESRIIKAGYTARLKEPFAALLR
;
A
#
# COMPACT_ATOMS: atom_id res chain seq x y z
N MET A 1 4.75 -8.18 10.60
CA MET A 1 5.29 -8.05 9.22
C MET A 1 5.86 -9.42 8.86
N GLU A 2 5.47 -10.00 7.72
CA GLU A 2 5.93 -11.33 7.30
C GLU A 2 7.22 -11.19 6.49
N THR A 3 8.14 -12.16 6.61
CA THR A 3 9.33 -12.21 5.76
C THR A 3 8.91 -12.44 4.31
N ILE A 4 9.36 -11.59 3.40
CA ILE A 4 9.12 -11.74 1.95
C ILE A 4 10.41 -12.06 1.21
N ASP A 5 10.31 -12.88 0.16
CA ASP A 5 11.38 -13.08 -0.82
C ASP A 5 11.25 -12.01 -1.91
N SER A 6 11.86 -10.84 -1.70
CA SER A 6 11.80 -9.73 -2.64
C SER A 6 12.82 -9.90 -3.77
N LYS A 7 12.33 -9.90 -5.01
CA LYS A 7 13.15 -9.87 -6.22
C LYS A 7 13.51 -8.46 -6.69
N HIS A 8 13.11 -7.41 -5.95
CA HIS A 8 13.36 -6.04 -6.36
C HIS A 8 14.83 -5.67 -6.19
N PRO A 9 15.50 -5.10 -7.21
CA PRO A 9 16.89 -4.71 -7.12
C PRO A 9 17.06 -3.59 -6.09
N PHE A 10 18.06 -3.73 -5.24
CA PHE A 10 18.44 -2.68 -4.30
C PHE A 10 19.04 -1.52 -5.11
N THR A 11 18.44 -0.33 -5.04
CA THR A 11 18.99 0.89 -5.65
C THR A 11 19.09 1.97 -4.60
N GLU A 12 20.21 2.68 -4.60
CA GLU A 12 20.44 3.85 -3.72
C GLU A 12 19.85 5.13 -4.32
N ALA A 13 19.18 5.05 -5.47
CA ALA A 13 18.60 6.21 -6.13
C ALA A 13 17.48 6.83 -5.29
N TYR A 14 17.61 8.13 -5.05
CA TYR A 14 16.61 8.97 -4.42
C TYR A 14 15.79 9.68 -5.48
N ALA A 15 14.47 9.75 -5.27
CA ALA A 15 13.63 10.64 -6.04
C ALA A 15 14.03 12.09 -5.73
N LYS A 16 14.17 12.91 -6.76
CA LYS A 16 14.47 14.34 -6.66
C LYS A 16 13.25 15.20 -6.94
N GLU A 17 12.30 14.66 -7.70
CA GLU A 17 11.08 15.37 -8.09
C GLU A 17 9.84 14.48 -7.92
N TYR A 18 8.70 15.13 -7.70
CA TYR A 18 7.39 14.51 -7.76
C TYR A 18 6.45 15.22 -8.75
N SER A 19 5.41 14.50 -9.16
CA SER A 19 4.34 15.04 -9.99
C SER A 19 3.00 14.39 -9.64
N ILE A 20 1.93 15.17 -9.68
CA ILE A 20 0.56 14.71 -9.38
C ILE A 20 -0.25 14.46 -10.67
N ASP A 21 0.24 14.95 -11.81
CA ASP A 21 -0.38 14.85 -13.13
C ASP A 21 0.52 14.15 -14.16
N GLY A 22 1.78 13.87 -13.81
CA GLY A 22 2.80 13.28 -14.69
C GLY A 22 3.40 14.27 -15.70
N ILE A 23 2.95 15.52 -15.71
CA ILE A 23 3.35 16.55 -16.67
C ILE A 23 4.21 17.59 -15.97
N ASN A 24 3.73 18.13 -14.85
CA ASN A 24 4.41 19.16 -14.07
C ASN A 24 5.18 18.52 -12.92
N TRP A 25 6.50 18.70 -12.93
CA TRP A 25 7.39 18.13 -11.94
C TRP A 25 7.92 19.20 -11.00
N GLN A 26 7.91 18.90 -9.70
CA GLN A 26 8.31 19.79 -8.62
C GLN A 26 9.35 19.08 -7.76
N PRO A 27 10.28 19.81 -7.13
CA PRO A 27 11.25 19.20 -6.23
C PRO A 27 10.55 18.49 -5.07
N ILE A 28 11.10 17.36 -4.61
CA ILE A 28 10.63 16.70 -3.37
C ILE A 28 10.72 17.71 -2.21
N PRO A 29 9.68 17.83 -1.36
CA PRO A 29 9.70 18.74 -0.21
C PRO A 29 10.87 18.46 0.73
N GLU A 30 11.40 19.52 1.34
CA GLU A 30 12.47 19.41 2.33
C GLU A 30 12.05 18.48 3.49
N GLY A 31 12.98 17.63 3.94
CA GLY A 31 12.73 16.64 4.98
C GLY A 31 12.06 15.34 4.51
N VAL A 32 11.63 15.25 3.24
CA VAL A 32 11.10 14.02 2.65
C VAL A 32 12.19 13.30 1.86
N THR A 33 12.32 12.00 2.09
CA THR A 33 13.30 11.14 1.41
C THR A 33 12.61 9.90 0.88
N VAL A 34 12.60 9.72 -0.44
CA VAL A 34 12.02 8.53 -1.07
C VAL A 34 13.10 7.80 -1.87
N ARG A 35 13.29 6.51 -1.56
CA ARG A 35 14.29 5.65 -2.20
C ARG A 35 13.61 4.61 -3.05
N ALA A 36 14.18 4.33 -4.22
CA ALA A 36 13.82 3.17 -5.05
C ALA A 36 12.32 3.04 -5.39
N SER A 37 11.58 4.15 -5.40
CA SER A 37 10.14 4.14 -5.68
C SER A 37 9.78 5.07 -6.84
N ARG A 38 8.82 4.63 -7.65
CA ARG A 38 8.22 5.41 -8.75
C ARG A 38 6.91 6.11 -8.34
N PHE A 39 6.34 5.70 -7.22
CA PHE A 39 5.05 6.19 -6.72
C PHE A 39 5.12 6.39 -5.21
N ALA A 40 4.39 7.35 -4.69
CA ALA A 40 4.16 7.52 -3.26
C ALA A 40 2.68 7.77 -2.98
N LEU A 41 2.17 7.24 -1.86
CA LEU A 41 0.89 7.65 -1.29
C LEU A 41 1.12 8.87 -0.40
N ILE A 42 0.15 9.77 -0.41
CA ILE A 42 0.15 10.96 0.44
C ILE A 42 -0.82 10.69 1.59
N LEU A 43 -0.24 10.58 2.77
CA LEU A 43 -0.95 10.35 4.02
C LEU A 43 -1.12 11.66 4.77
N ASP A 44 -2.12 11.72 5.63
CA ASP A 44 -2.20 12.72 6.70
C ASP A 44 -1.27 12.33 7.87
N GLU A 45 -1.80 12.27 9.08
CA GLU A 45 -1.05 11.91 10.29
C GLU A 45 -1.10 10.39 10.53
N ILE A 46 0.08 9.78 10.66
CA ILE A 46 0.18 8.38 11.11
C ILE A 46 -0.04 8.37 12.62
N SER A 47 -1.18 7.82 13.04
CA SER A 47 -1.56 7.69 14.44
C SER A 47 -1.43 6.25 14.92
N PRO A 48 -1.09 6.01 16.19
CA PRO A 48 -1.26 4.69 16.80
C PRO A 48 -2.71 4.22 16.63
N GLY A 49 -2.87 2.95 16.29
CA GLY A 49 -4.16 2.30 16.15
C GLY A 49 -4.13 0.88 16.69
N ASP A 50 -5.30 0.31 16.91
CA ASP A 50 -5.44 -1.12 17.19
C ASP A 50 -6.62 -1.61 16.36
N LEU A 51 -6.31 -1.96 15.11
CA LEU A 51 -7.29 -2.46 14.16
C LEU A 51 -7.01 -3.94 13.88
N ASP A 52 -7.99 -4.77 14.23
CA ASP A 52 -8.03 -6.17 13.80
C ASP A 52 -8.67 -6.24 12.42
N ILE A 53 -7.89 -6.69 11.44
CA ILE A 53 -8.32 -6.82 10.04
C ILE A 53 -8.43 -8.30 9.71
N ASP A 54 -9.66 -8.79 9.49
CA ASP A 54 -9.85 -10.13 8.92
C ASP A 54 -9.66 -10.08 7.40
N LEU A 55 -8.49 -10.52 6.93
CA LEU A 55 -8.13 -10.53 5.53
C LEU A 55 -9.07 -11.41 4.67
N ALA A 56 -9.77 -12.37 5.27
CA ALA A 56 -10.73 -13.18 4.54
C ALA A 56 -11.93 -12.36 4.01
N THR A 57 -12.18 -11.18 4.59
CA THR A 57 -13.29 -10.27 4.24
C THR A 57 -12.92 -9.19 3.21
N TYR A 58 -11.73 -9.27 2.62
CA TYR A 58 -11.22 -8.30 1.64
C TYR A 58 -10.79 -8.98 0.34
N THR A 59 -10.88 -8.25 -0.76
CA THR A 59 -10.39 -8.63 -2.09
C THR A 59 -9.46 -7.57 -2.66
N VAL A 60 -8.62 -7.99 -3.62
CA VAL A 60 -7.84 -7.07 -4.45
C VAL A 60 -8.78 -6.41 -5.45
N PRO A 61 -8.96 -5.08 -5.43
CA PRO A 61 -9.96 -4.42 -6.26
C PRO A 61 -9.46 -4.07 -7.67
N ILE A 62 -8.15 -4.13 -7.91
CA ILE A 62 -7.56 -3.68 -9.17
C ILE A 62 -6.23 -4.38 -9.47
N GLY A 63 -5.95 -4.57 -10.76
CA GLY A 63 -4.65 -5.00 -11.28
C GLY A 63 -4.57 -6.50 -11.59
N PRO A 64 -3.37 -7.05 -11.83
CA PRO A 64 -3.21 -8.43 -12.30
C PRO A 64 -3.70 -9.53 -11.35
N SER A 65 -4.01 -9.18 -10.11
CA SER A 65 -4.55 -10.09 -9.09
C SER A 65 -5.95 -9.68 -8.62
N GLU A 66 -6.65 -8.85 -9.39
CA GLU A 66 -8.03 -8.43 -9.12
C GLU A 66 -8.95 -9.63 -8.84
N GLY A 67 -9.85 -9.45 -7.88
CA GLY A 67 -10.77 -10.49 -7.39
C GLY A 67 -10.14 -11.51 -6.43
N LYS A 68 -8.81 -11.55 -6.29
CA LYS A 68 -8.15 -12.46 -5.36
C LYS A 68 -8.47 -12.06 -3.91
N ASN A 69 -8.76 -13.05 -3.06
CA ASN A 69 -8.95 -12.85 -1.63
C ASN A 69 -7.65 -12.35 -0.96
N ALA A 70 -7.77 -11.40 -0.03
CA ALA A 70 -6.61 -10.77 0.59
C ALA A 70 -5.80 -11.74 1.46
N ALA A 71 -6.44 -12.72 2.10
CA ALA A 71 -5.74 -13.72 2.89
C ALA A 71 -4.72 -14.51 2.06
N ASP A 72 -5.02 -14.75 0.78
CA ASP A 72 -4.11 -15.42 -0.16
C ASP A 72 -3.15 -14.50 -0.88
N TYR A 73 -3.54 -13.24 -1.05
CA TYR A 73 -2.71 -12.26 -1.72
C TYR A 73 -1.55 -11.81 -0.83
N VAL A 74 -1.83 -11.58 0.45
CA VAL A 74 -0.84 -11.05 1.41
C VAL A 74 0.10 -12.15 1.93
N ALA A 75 -0.34 -13.41 2.05
CA ALA A 75 0.42 -14.53 2.63
C ALA A 75 1.87 -14.67 2.11
N GLY A 76 2.84 -14.08 2.82
CA GLY A 76 4.28 -14.12 2.49
C GLY A 76 4.67 -13.60 1.10
N ARG A 77 3.75 -12.95 0.36
CA ARG A 77 3.96 -12.59 -1.05
C ARG A 77 4.26 -11.11 -1.25
N VAL A 78 3.58 -10.25 -0.50
CA VAL A 78 3.68 -8.79 -0.65
C VAL A 78 3.80 -8.12 0.71
N ASP A 79 4.55 -7.02 0.75
CA ASP A 79 4.67 -6.14 1.91
C ASP A 79 3.60 -5.03 1.93
N LYS A 80 2.94 -4.79 0.79
CA LYS A 80 1.93 -3.74 0.56
C LYS A 80 0.78 -4.28 -0.27
N ALA A 81 -0.44 -3.94 0.09
CA ALA A 81 -1.64 -4.33 -0.64
C ALA A 81 -2.68 -3.21 -0.65
N CYS A 82 -3.32 -3.00 -1.80
CA CYS A 82 -4.55 -2.22 -1.90
C CYS A 82 -5.72 -3.21 -1.81
N LEU A 83 -6.58 -3.04 -0.82
CA LEU A 83 -7.64 -3.98 -0.50
C LEU A 83 -8.98 -3.26 -0.38
N GLN A 84 -10.04 -3.91 -0.84
CA GLN A 84 -11.41 -3.44 -0.67
C GLN A 84 -12.19 -4.48 0.12
N LYS A 85 -13.03 -4.01 1.06
CA LYS A 85 -13.92 -4.90 1.80
C LYS A 85 -14.92 -5.51 0.83
N SER A 86 -15.03 -6.83 0.83
CA SER A 86 -15.96 -7.55 -0.05
C SER A 86 -17.40 -7.24 0.35
N GLU A 87 -18.30 -7.20 -0.63
CA GLU A 87 -19.73 -7.05 -0.37
C GLU A 87 -20.24 -8.24 0.45
N ALA A 88 -21.18 -7.97 1.36
CA ALA A 88 -21.65 -8.94 2.34
C ALA A 88 -22.28 -10.16 1.65
N GLY A 89 -21.73 -11.35 1.91
CA GLY A 89 -22.30 -12.62 1.47
C GLY A 89 -21.31 -13.65 0.95
N ILE A 90 -20.05 -13.28 0.70
CA ILE A 90 -19.06 -14.22 0.17
C ILE A 90 -17.82 -14.31 1.08
N VAL A 91 -17.92 -15.16 2.11
CA VAL A 91 -16.76 -15.62 2.87
C VAL A 91 -16.12 -16.73 2.04
N HIS A 92 -15.11 -16.39 1.25
CA HIS A 92 -14.43 -17.36 0.38
C HIS A 92 -13.46 -18.28 1.14
N LYS A 93 -13.13 -17.99 2.41
CA LYS A 93 -12.06 -18.67 3.17
C LYS A 93 -12.23 -18.61 4.68
N GLU A 94 -11.46 -19.46 5.36
CA GLU A 94 -11.25 -19.39 6.82
C GLU A 94 -10.72 -18.00 7.22
N SER A 95 -11.17 -17.53 8.39
CA SER A 95 -10.80 -16.22 8.95
C SER A 95 -9.28 -16.12 9.15
N ARG A 96 -8.70 -14.97 8.80
CA ARG A 96 -7.29 -14.67 9.02
C ARG A 96 -7.15 -13.23 9.50
N ILE A 97 -7.14 -13.09 10.83
CA ILE A 97 -7.04 -11.79 11.50
C ILE A 97 -5.57 -11.36 11.59
N ILE A 98 -5.28 -10.14 11.16
CA ILE A 98 -4.00 -9.46 11.38
C ILE A 98 -4.21 -8.20 12.20
N LYS A 99 -3.20 -7.80 12.97
CA LYS A 99 -3.21 -6.54 13.73
C LYS A 99 -2.50 -5.43 12.96
N ALA A 100 -3.17 -4.28 12.83
CA ALA A 100 -2.56 -3.03 12.38
C ALA A 100 -2.40 -2.08 13.58
N GLY A 101 -1.15 -1.84 13.96
CA GLY A 101 -0.78 -0.99 15.11
C GLY A 101 -0.77 0.52 14.82
N TYR A 102 -0.95 0.90 13.55
CA TYR A 102 -0.95 2.29 13.10
C TYR A 102 -1.94 2.45 11.95
N THR A 103 -2.54 3.64 11.84
CA THR A 103 -3.46 4.01 10.77
C THR A 103 -3.19 5.44 10.31
N ALA A 104 -3.57 5.74 9.08
CA ALA A 104 -3.55 7.09 8.49
C ALA A 104 -4.65 7.17 7.43
N ARG A 105 -5.12 8.37 7.12
CA ARG A 105 -6.02 8.64 6.00
C ARG A 105 -5.21 9.08 4.78
N LEU A 106 -5.72 8.75 3.60
CA LEU A 106 -5.23 9.36 2.38
C LEU A 106 -5.62 10.85 2.38
N LYS A 107 -4.67 11.70 1.98
CA LYS A 107 -4.85 13.14 1.85
C LYS A 107 -4.62 13.54 0.40
N GLU A 108 -5.47 14.40 -0.15
CA GLU A 108 -5.29 14.93 -1.51
C GLU A 108 -3.87 15.52 -1.69
N PRO A 109 -3.21 15.26 -2.83
CA PRO A 109 -3.69 14.60 -4.05
C PRO A 109 -3.65 13.05 -4.05
N PHE A 110 -3.62 12.42 -2.87
CA PHE A 110 -3.66 10.97 -2.58
C PHE A 110 -2.43 10.18 -3.03
N ALA A 111 -1.86 10.50 -4.18
CA ALA A 111 -0.66 9.87 -4.70
C ALA A 111 0.17 10.84 -5.55
N ALA A 112 1.45 10.52 -5.71
CA ALA A 112 2.36 11.23 -6.61
C ALA A 112 3.28 10.25 -7.35
N LEU A 113 3.64 10.62 -8.58
CA LEU A 113 4.72 10.03 -9.35
C LEU A 113 6.06 10.58 -8.84
N LEU A 114 7.10 9.75 -8.90
CA LEU A 114 8.44 10.07 -8.42
C LEU A 114 9.48 9.80 -9.51
N ARG A 115 10.51 10.65 -9.58
CA ARG A 115 11.69 10.45 -10.42
C ARG A 115 12.95 11.05 -9.81
#